data_AF-A0A3B8UJN9-F1
#
_entry.id   AF-A0A3B8UJN9-F1
#
_cell.length_a   1.000
_cell.length_b   1.000
_cell.length_c   1.000
_cell.angle_alpha   90.00
_cell.angle_beta   90.00
_cell.angle_gamma   90.00
#
_symmetry.space_group_name_H-M   'P 1'
#
loop_
_entity.id
_entity.type
_entity.pdbx_description
1 polymer ?
#
loop_
_entity_poly.entity_id
_entity_poly.type
_entity_poly.pdbx_seq_one_letter_code
_entity_poly.pdbx_strand_id
1 'polypeptide(L)'
;MMLALKETFKAITGNKKVTQLEMATALGISKQNFSNKVQRNTFSPDELVKIADMLDMELAFIDKNAEFNGEKYVIEQNKENESE
;
A
#
# COMPACT_ATOMS: atom_id res chain seq x y z
N MET A 1 -8.20 -9.38 7.19
CA MET A 1 -9.06 -8.80 6.14
C MET A 1 -8.21 -8.66 4.89
N MET A 2 -8.66 -9.20 3.77
CA MET A 2 -7.93 -9.30 2.49
C MET A 2 -8.25 -8.02 1.68
N LEU A 3 -7.23 -7.28 1.19
CA LEU A 3 -7.43 -5.94 0.62
C LEU A 3 -6.59 -5.75 -0.65
N ALA A 4 -7.22 -5.27 -1.72
CA ALA A 4 -6.53 -4.70 -2.88
C ALA A 4 -5.68 -3.49 -2.43
N LEU A 5 -4.60 -3.13 -3.15
CA LEU A 5 -3.70 -2.03 -2.75
C LEU A 5 -4.45 -0.73 -2.38
N LYS A 6 -5.53 -0.43 -3.10
CA LYS A 6 -6.45 0.68 -2.80
C LYS A 6 -7.07 0.60 -1.40
N GLU A 7 -7.57 -0.56 -1.02
CA GLU A 7 -8.18 -0.79 0.27
C GLU A 7 -7.12 -0.82 1.38
N THR A 8 -5.92 -1.32 1.09
CA THR A 8 -4.77 -1.24 1.99
C THR A 8 -4.42 0.22 2.30
N PHE A 9 -4.29 1.08 1.28
CA PHE A 9 -4.05 2.50 1.53
C PHE A 9 -5.19 3.17 2.28
N LYS A 10 -6.45 2.82 2.00
CA LYS A 10 -7.59 3.36 2.73
C LYS A 10 -7.54 3.00 4.23
N ALA A 11 -7.21 1.75 4.56
CA ALA A 11 -7.02 1.31 5.93
C ALA A 11 -5.90 2.10 6.64
N ILE A 12 -4.75 2.26 5.97
CA ILE A 12 -3.62 3.06 6.47
C ILE A 12 -4.05 4.51 6.73
N THR A 13 -4.76 5.15 5.80
CA THR A 13 -5.20 6.55 5.99
C THR A 13 -6.10 6.73 7.22
N GLY A 14 -6.95 5.75 7.52
CA GLY A 14 -7.80 5.77 8.71
C GLY A 14 -7.01 5.57 10.00
N ASN A 15 -6.14 4.56 10.02
CA ASN A 15 -5.43 4.15 11.23
C ASN A 15 -4.28 5.08 11.61
N LYS A 16 -3.48 5.48 10.62
CA LYS A 16 -2.29 6.35 10.80
C LYS A 16 -2.63 7.84 10.69
N LYS A 17 -3.89 8.20 10.39
CA LYS A 17 -4.36 9.58 10.19
C LYS A 17 -3.53 10.36 9.14
N VAL A 18 -2.99 9.64 8.17
CA VAL A 18 -2.23 10.18 7.05
C VAL A 18 -3.15 10.33 5.83
N THR A 19 -2.90 11.34 5.00
CA THR A 19 -3.66 11.58 3.77
C THR A 19 -2.92 11.03 2.54
N GLN A 20 -3.67 10.74 1.47
CA GLN A 20 -3.06 10.41 0.18
C GLN A 20 -2.21 11.55 -0.40
N LEU A 21 -2.48 12.80 -0.02
CA LEU A 21 -1.67 13.95 -0.44
C LEU A 21 -0.28 13.90 0.22
N GLU A 22 -0.21 13.56 1.50
CA GLU A 22 1.07 13.44 2.21
C GLU A 22 1.88 12.26 1.67
N MET A 23 1.25 11.12 1.38
CA MET A 23 1.92 10.00 0.71
C MET A 23 2.41 10.37 -0.70
N ALA A 24 1.62 11.12 -1.48
CA ALA A 24 2.06 11.63 -2.78
C ALA A 24 3.27 12.57 -2.66
N THR A 25 3.27 13.42 -1.62
CA THR A 25 4.36 14.35 -1.33
C THR A 25 5.64 13.61 -0.96
N ALA A 26 5.56 12.54 -0.16
CA ALA A 26 6.70 11.69 0.17
C ALA A 26 7.35 11.04 -1.07
N LEU A 27 6.54 10.78 -2.11
CA LEU A 27 7.01 10.28 -3.39
C LEU A 27 7.48 11.38 -4.36
N GLY A 28 7.27 12.66 -4.05
CA GLY A 28 7.57 13.78 -4.95
C GLY A 28 6.65 13.83 -6.18
N ILE A 29 5.43 13.29 -6.09
CA ILE A 29 4.46 13.26 -7.19
C ILE A 29 3.17 14.02 -6.85
N SER A 30 2.39 14.37 -7.87
CA SER A 30 1.07 14.97 -7.65
C SER A 30 0.08 13.97 -7.05
N LYS A 31 -0.90 14.48 -6.29
CA LYS A 31 -2.02 13.68 -5.77
C LYS A 31 -2.76 12.91 -6.87
N GLN A 32 -2.93 13.51 -8.04
CA GLN A 32 -3.56 12.84 -9.19
C GLN A 32 -2.72 11.66 -9.69
N ASN A 33 -1.39 11.82 -9.79
CA ASN A 33 -0.52 10.72 -10.19
C ASN A 33 -0.53 9.59 -9.16
N PHE A 34 -0.54 9.93 -7.86
CA PHE A 34 -0.71 8.96 -6.79
C PHE A 34 -2.02 8.17 -6.93
N SER A 35 -3.17 8.87 -7.09
CA SER A 35 -4.46 8.22 -7.30
C SER A 35 -4.48 7.30 -8.53
N ASN A 36 -3.85 7.70 -9.63
CA ASN A 36 -3.70 6.86 -10.81
C ASN A 36 -2.88 5.59 -10.52
N LYS A 37 -1.78 5.70 -9.77
CA LYS A 37 -0.96 4.55 -9.35
C LYS A 37 -1.72 3.60 -8.43
N VAL A 38 -2.53 4.13 -7.50
CA VAL A 38 -3.40 3.33 -6.63
C VAL A 38 -4.43 2.55 -7.44
N GLN A 39 -5.08 3.20 -8.40
CA GLN A 39 -6.08 2.55 -9.25
C GLN A 39 -5.47 1.48 -10.16
N ARG A 40 -4.30 1.74 -10.73
CA ARG A 40 -3.63 0.86 -11.70
C ARG A 40 -2.71 -0.18 -11.07
N ASN A 41 -2.48 -0.11 -9.76
CA ASN A 41 -1.53 -0.94 -9.03
C ASN A 41 -0.11 -0.89 -9.63
N THR A 42 0.40 0.32 -9.92
CA THR A 42 1.69 0.54 -10.62
C THR A 42 2.75 1.22 -9.76
N PHE A 43 2.80 0.88 -8.46
CA PHE A 43 3.88 1.32 -7.58
C PHE A 43 5.11 0.43 -7.77
N SER A 44 6.28 1.03 -7.89
CA SER A 44 7.54 0.29 -7.82
C SER A 44 7.84 -0.14 -6.38
N PRO A 45 8.68 -1.17 -6.17
CA PRO A 45 9.14 -1.53 -4.83
C PRO A 45 9.74 -0.33 -4.06
N ASP A 46 10.55 0.49 -4.70
CA ASP A 46 11.16 1.68 -4.07
C ASP A 46 10.12 2.71 -3.61
N GLU A 47 9.05 2.90 -4.37
CA GLU A 47 7.93 3.77 -3.97
C GLU A 47 7.19 3.20 -2.75
N LEU A 48 6.99 1.88 -2.70
CA LEU A 48 6.39 1.22 -1.54
C LEU A 48 7.27 1.33 -0.30
N VAL A 49 8.59 1.18 -0.44
CA VAL A 49 9.55 1.36 0.65
C VAL A 49 9.52 2.80 1.18
N LYS A 50 9.50 3.81 0.31
CA LYS A 50 9.39 5.22 0.73
C LYS A 50 8.10 5.51 1.48
N ILE A 51 6.98 4.94 1.05
CA ILE A 51 5.72 5.08 1.77
C ILE A 51 5.82 4.38 3.13
N ALA A 52 6.40 3.18 3.20
CA ALA A 52 6.58 2.47 4.47
C ALA A 52 7.42 3.28 5.47
N ASP A 53 8.55 3.82 5.03
CA ASP A 53 9.44 4.69 5.83
C ASP A 53 8.68 5.93 6.37
N MET A 54 7.90 6.60 5.51
CA MET A 54 7.06 7.73 5.90
C MET A 54 5.99 7.37 6.97
N LEU A 55 5.55 6.11 7.02
CA LEU A 55 4.53 5.62 7.95
C LEU A 55 5.11 5.02 9.23
N ASP A 56 6.43 5.05 9.39
CA ASP A 56 7.18 4.34 10.44
C ASP A 56 6.85 2.84 10.39
N MET A 57 7.04 2.25 9.21
CA MET A 57 6.74 0.86 8.88
C MET A 57 7.84 0.26 8.01
N GLU A 58 7.90 -1.08 7.98
CA GLU A 58 8.83 -1.83 7.15
C GLU A 58 8.07 -2.63 6.08
N LEU A 59 8.65 -2.71 4.87
CA LEU A 59 8.22 -3.66 3.84
C LEU A 59 8.98 -4.97 4.07
N ALA A 60 8.26 -6.05 4.42
CA ALA A 60 8.86 -7.33 4.76
C ALA A 60 8.23 -8.50 4.00
N PHE A 61 9.03 -9.51 3.72
CA PHE A 61 8.52 -10.84 3.35
C PHE A 61 8.23 -11.61 4.63
N ILE A 62 7.00 -12.14 4.74
CA ILE A 62 6.55 -12.94 5.87
C ILE A 62 6.09 -14.29 5.33
N ASP A 63 6.57 -15.38 5.94
CA ASP A 63 6.09 -16.72 5.60
C ASP A 63 4.58 -16.81 5.81
N LYS A 64 3.88 -17.47 4.88
CA LYS A 64 2.41 -17.56 4.91
C LYS A 64 1.85 -18.17 6.20
N ASN A 65 2.66 -19.01 6.86
CA ASN A 65 2.28 -19.73 8.08
C ASN A 65 2.87 -19.10 9.35
N ALA A 66 3.59 -17.98 9.25
CA ALA A 66 4.13 -17.32 10.43
C ALA A 66 3.03 -16.63 11.23
N GLU A 67 3.05 -16.81 12.55
CA GLU A 67 2.28 -15.99 13.47
C GLU A 67 2.94 -14.62 13.60
N PHE A 68 2.19 -13.55 13.31
CA PHE A 68 2.67 -12.19 13.41
C PHE A 68 1.95 -11.47 14.55
N ASN A 69 2.70 -11.09 15.58
CA ASN A 69 2.19 -10.32 16.71
C ASN A 69 2.27 -8.82 16.41
N GLY A 70 1.29 -8.30 15.69
CA GLY A 70 1.17 -6.88 15.35
C GLY A 70 0.14 -6.61 14.26
N GLU A 71 -0.05 -5.33 13.92
CA GLU A 71 -0.84 -4.96 12.75
C GLU A 71 -0.06 -5.27 11.46
N LYS A 72 -0.70 -5.96 10.52
CA LYS A 72 -0.17 -6.19 9.18
C LYS A 72 -1.14 -5.70 8.12
N TYR A 73 -0.57 -5.11 7.08
CA TYR A 73 -1.29 -4.70 5.88
C TYR A 73 -0.78 -5.57 4.73
N VAL A 74 -1.68 -6.30 4.08
CA VAL A 74 -1.32 -7.26 3.03
C VAL A 74 -1.67 -6.64 1.68
N ILE A 75 -0.72 -6.68 0.73
CA ILE A 75 -0.95 -6.28 -0.66
C ILE A 75 -1.04 -7.55 -1.48
N GLU A 76 -2.15 -7.72 -2.21
CA GLU A 76 -2.38 -8.87 -3.08
C GLU A 76 -2.67 -8.43 -4.51
N GLN A 77 -2.45 -9.35 -5.47
CA GLN A 77 -2.85 -9.13 -6.85
C GLN A 77 -4.38 -9.16 -6.96
N ASN A 78 -4.96 -8.20 -7.69
CA ASN A 78 -6.39 -8.24 -8.02
C ASN A 78 -6.66 -9.48 -8.88
N LYS A 79 -7.53 -10.38 -8.42
CA LYS A 79 -7.96 -11.56 -9.17
C LYS A 79 -8.90 -11.26 -10.35
N GLU A 80 -8.99 -10.02 -10.81
CA GLU A 80 -10.00 -9.61 -11.80
C GLU A 80 -9.64 -9.91 -13.27
N ASN A 81 -8.53 -10.58 -13.56
CA ASN A 81 -8.17 -11.00 -14.93
C ASN A 81 -7.84 -12.50 -15.06
N GLU A 82 -8.49 -13.39 -14.30
CA GLU A 82 -8.49 -14.85 -14.59
C GLU A 82 -9.80 -15.25 -15.30
N SER A 83 -10.16 -14.51 -16.34
CA SER A 83 -11.25 -14.87 -17.25
C SER A 83 -10.89 -14.51 -18.68
N GLU A 84 -9.85 -15.17 -19.20
CA GLU A 84 -9.69 -15.48 -20.63
C GLU A 84 -9.09 -16.89 -20.77
#